data_AF-A0ABD4TD98-F1
#
_entry.id   AF-A0ABD4TD98-F1
#
_cell.length_a   1.000
_cell.length_b   1.000
_cell.length_c   1.000
_cell.angle_alpha   90.00
_cell.angle_beta   90.00
_cell.angle_gamma   90.00
#
_symmetry.space_group_name_H-M   'P 1'
#
loop_
_entity.id
_entity.type
_entity.pdbx_description
1 polymer ?
#
loop_
_entity_poly.entity_id
_entity_poly.type
_entity_poly.pdbx_seq_one_letter_code
_entity_poly.pdbx_strand_id
1 'polypeptide(L)'
;MKKTLIVPPMLVDLVANALASMDGVKFTDLDACPSCGGPVTGHDLRAKRFAVMLQKGEERLIRVYVKRFYCQRCGTLCYADAPFYPDTRLASPVVDLCLLLAQQMPFNQVAQHLRAMGIVVDRGTIRNYASRDFGTIPATELFGFLLPLSLLNLATFTLGRERRPIAGAEALAACGFPSAGRAAPHDGGAPEERDQRNEQEEKEERKAERQR
;
A
#
# COMPACT_ATOMS: atom_id res chain seq x y z
N MET A 1 14.23 -30.27 5.83
CA MET A 1 15.32 -29.28 5.66
C MET A 1 14.71 -27.96 5.22
N LYS A 2 14.81 -26.88 6.03
CA LYS A 2 14.34 -25.56 5.60
C LYS A 2 15.30 -25.06 4.52
N LYS A 3 14.83 -24.94 3.27
CA LYS A 3 15.61 -24.34 2.20
C LYS A 3 15.79 -22.87 2.57
N THR A 4 17.02 -22.45 2.87
CA THR A 4 17.31 -21.04 3.15
C THR A 4 17.01 -20.26 1.88
N LEU A 5 15.99 -19.41 1.91
CA LEU A 5 15.70 -18.51 0.80
C LEU A 5 16.82 -17.48 0.75
N ILE A 6 17.53 -17.44 -0.39
CA ILE A 6 18.63 -16.51 -0.59
C ILE A 6 18.03 -15.26 -1.23
N VAL A 7 17.57 -14.33 -0.39
CA VAL A 7 17.27 -12.97 -0.82
C VAL A 7 18.51 -12.12 -0.56
N PRO A 8 19.08 -11.44 -1.56
CA PRO A 8 20.27 -10.62 -1.35
C PRO A 8 20.04 -9.54 -0.28
N PRO A 9 20.96 -9.33 0.68
CA PRO A 9 20.78 -8.35 1.76
C PRO A 9 20.49 -6.94 1.26
N MET A 10 21.15 -6.52 0.17
CA MET A 10 20.90 -5.23 -0.47
C MET A 10 19.45 -5.05 -0.92
N LEU A 11 18.81 -6.12 -1.40
CA LEU A 11 17.39 -6.06 -1.78
C LEU A 11 16.50 -5.90 -0.54
N VAL A 12 16.81 -6.63 0.54
CA VAL A 12 16.08 -6.52 1.81
C VAL A 12 16.17 -5.09 2.35
N ASP A 13 17.37 -4.51 2.39
CA ASP A 13 17.58 -3.14 2.88
C ASP A 13 16.87 -2.10 2.01
N LEU A 14 16.91 -2.28 0.68
CA LEU A 14 16.23 -1.41 -0.27
C LEU A 14 14.72 -1.39 -0.04
N VAL A 15 14.11 -2.57 0.03
CA VAL A 15 12.66 -2.74 0.26
C VAL A 15 12.27 -2.21 1.63
N ALA A 16 13.04 -2.54 2.66
CA ALA A 16 12.76 -2.11 4.03
C ALA A 16 12.80 -0.60 4.18
N ASN A 17 13.82 0.07 3.62
CA ASN A 17 13.93 1.53 3.67
C ASN A 17 12.81 2.22 2.88
N ALA A 18 12.49 1.72 1.68
CA ALA A 18 11.40 2.25 0.87
C ALA A 18 10.06 2.21 1.62
N LEU A 19 9.68 1.04 2.15
CA LEU A 19 8.40 0.89 2.85
C LEU A 19 8.38 1.61 4.20
N ALA A 20 9.47 1.58 4.98
CA ALA A 20 9.52 2.26 6.27
C ALA A 20 9.41 3.79 6.15
N SER A 21 9.91 4.38 5.05
CA SER A 21 9.84 5.81 4.81
C SER A 21 8.42 6.37 4.63
N MET A 22 7.46 5.48 4.34
CA MET A 22 6.07 5.83 4.15
C MET A 22 5.30 5.98 5.47
N ASP A 23 5.91 5.61 6.60
CA ASP A 23 5.24 5.68 7.89
C ASP A 23 4.92 7.15 8.25
N GLY A 24 3.65 7.43 8.49
CA GLY A 24 3.14 8.75 8.84
C GLY A 24 2.84 9.68 7.66
N VAL A 25 3.07 9.27 6.40
CA VAL A 25 2.79 10.10 5.23
C VAL A 25 1.30 10.44 5.16
N LYS A 26 0.99 11.72 4.87
CA LYS A 26 -0.38 12.23 4.74
C LYS A 26 -0.69 12.54 3.28
N PHE A 27 -1.80 12.03 2.80
CA PHE A 27 -2.40 12.31 1.50
C PHE A 27 -3.61 13.20 1.71
N THR A 28 -3.53 14.46 1.27
CA THR A 28 -4.51 15.51 1.61
C THR A 28 -5.17 16.14 0.41
N ASP A 29 -4.81 15.73 -0.79
CA ASP A 29 -5.12 16.45 -2.01
C ASP A 29 -6.18 15.68 -2.81
N LEU A 30 -7.23 16.40 -3.21
CA LEU A 30 -8.31 15.94 -4.07
C LEU A 30 -8.94 17.17 -4.74
N ASP A 31 -8.81 17.27 -6.05
CA ASP A 31 -9.28 18.46 -6.78
C ASP A 31 -10.81 18.53 -6.88
N ALA A 32 -11.44 17.38 -7.17
CA ALA A 32 -12.88 17.29 -7.38
C ALA A 32 -13.40 15.89 -7.06
N CYS A 33 -14.70 15.78 -6.84
CA CYS A 33 -15.35 14.50 -6.61
C CYS A 33 -15.13 13.56 -7.82
N PRO A 34 -14.57 12.35 -7.62
CA PRO A 34 -14.34 11.40 -8.71
C PRO A 34 -15.64 10.88 -9.35
N SER A 35 -16.78 10.95 -8.65
CA SER A 35 -18.07 10.46 -9.15
C SER A 35 -18.82 11.49 -10.00
N CYS A 36 -18.81 12.78 -9.63
CA CYS A 36 -19.64 13.80 -10.29
C CYS A 36 -18.91 15.09 -10.68
N GLY A 37 -17.60 15.17 -10.44
CA GLY A 37 -16.77 16.37 -10.69
C GLY A 37 -17.13 17.58 -9.82
N GLY A 38 -17.95 17.41 -8.78
CA GLY A 38 -18.37 18.49 -7.89
C GLY A 38 -17.30 18.92 -6.89
N PRO A 39 -17.43 20.10 -6.29
CA PRO A 39 -16.50 20.56 -5.25
C PRO A 39 -16.58 19.67 -4.00
N VAL A 40 -15.45 19.57 -3.32
CA VAL A 40 -15.26 18.69 -2.16
C VAL A 40 -14.91 19.49 -0.92
N THR A 41 -15.38 19.04 0.23
CA THR A 41 -15.05 19.65 1.54
C THR A 41 -14.40 18.62 2.43
N GLY A 42 -13.27 19.00 3.05
CA GLY A 42 -12.51 18.12 3.91
C GLY A 42 -13.32 17.65 5.12
N HIS A 43 -13.20 16.37 5.43
CA HIS A 43 -13.78 15.75 6.61
C HIS A 43 -12.66 15.45 7.62
N ASP A 44 -12.18 14.22 7.69
CA ASP A 44 -11.17 13.76 8.63
C ASP A 44 -10.00 13.05 7.93
N LEU A 45 -9.00 12.65 8.71
CA LEU A 45 -7.87 11.84 8.26
C LEU A 45 -8.08 10.41 8.70
N ARG A 46 -8.07 9.48 7.74
CA ARG A 46 -8.19 8.06 8.01
C ARG A 46 -6.84 7.36 7.92
N ALA A 47 -6.48 6.60 8.94
CA ALA A 47 -5.30 5.74 8.90
C ALA A 47 -5.55 4.54 7.95
N LYS A 48 -4.59 4.26 7.07
CA LYS A 48 -4.59 3.07 6.19
C LYS A 48 -3.29 2.30 6.36
N ARG A 49 -3.39 0.97 6.31
CA ARG A 49 -2.24 0.06 6.35
C ARG A 49 -1.49 0.14 5.02
N PHE A 50 -0.29 0.71 5.02
CA PHE A 50 0.53 0.79 3.81
C PHE A 50 1.23 -0.54 3.55
N ALA A 51 1.93 -1.04 4.56
CA ALA A 51 2.63 -2.32 4.56
C ALA A 51 2.71 -2.88 6.00
N VAL A 52 2.93 -4.19 6.12
CA VAL A 52 3.31 -4.82 7.40
C VAL A 52 4.74 -5.32 7.25
N MET A 53 5.63 -4.84 8.11
CA MET A 53 7.06 -5.12 8.06
C MET A 53 7.46 -6.02 9.22
N LEU A 54 8.36 -6.99 8.99
CA LEU A 54 8.99 -7.79 10.03
C LEU A 54 10.32 -7.12 10.44
N GLN A 55 10.36 -6.51 11.62
CA GLN A 55 11.57 -5.88 12.17
C GLN A 55 11.98 -6.60 13.46
N LYS A 56 13.21 -7.13 13.52
CA LYS A 56 13.75 -7.85 14.70
C LYS A 56 12.84 -8.99 15.21
N GLY A 57 12.08 -9.62 14.32
CA GLY A 57 11.15 -10.70 14.65
C GLY A 57 9.75 -10.26 15.04
N GLU A 58 9.49 -8.95 15.12
CA GLU A 58 8.18 -8.38 15.42
C GLU A 58 7.54 -7.74 14.19
N GLU A 59 6.21 -7.86 14.10
CA GLU A 59 5.44 -7.22 13.04
C GLU A 59 5.21 -5.74 13.39
N ARG A 60 5.69 -4.85 12.52
CA ARG A 60 5.47 -3.42 12.58
C ARG A 60 4.56 -2.99 11.44
N LEU A 61 3.45 -2.35 11.79
CA LEU A 61 2.54 -1.77 10.81
C LEU A 61 3.04 -0.40 10.34
N ILE A 62 3.20 -0.23 9.03
CA ILE A 62 3.47 1.07 8.40
C ILE A 62 2.13 1.70 8.07
N ARG A 63 1.85 2.87 8.67
CA ARG A 63 0.55 3.56 8.51
C ARG A 63 0.72 4.83 7.69
N VAL A 64 -0.22 5.09 6.80
CA VAL A 64 -0.39 6.38 6.11
C VAL A 64 -1.75 6.97 6.45
N TYR A 65 -1.92 8.27 6.26
CA TYR A 65 -3.16 8.97 6.55
C TYR A 65 -3.75 9.54 5.27
N VAL A 66 -4.97 9.13 4.93
CA VAL A 66 -5.68 9.59 3.73
C VAL A 66 -6.84 10.48 4.16
N LYS A 67 -6.87 11.72 3.67
CA LYS A 67 -7.95 12.65 3.96
C LYS A 67 -9.23 12.20 3.27
N ARG A 68 -10.34 12.24 4.00
CA ARG A 68 -11.68 12.03 3.48
C ARG A 68 -12.34 13.36 3.17
N PHE A 69 -13.23 13.35 2.20
CA PHE A 69 -13.98 14.51 1.77
C PHE A 69 -15.43 14.14 1.51
N TYR A 70 -16.34 15.09 1.71
CA TYR A 70 -17.71 14.97 1.19
C TYR A 70 -17.86 15.80 -0.07
N CYS A 71 -18.49 15.23 -1.09
CA CYS A 71 -18.90 16.00 -2.26
C CYS A 71 -20.10 16.89 -1.91
N GLN A 72 -19.99 18.18 -2.18
CA GLN A 72 -21.07 19.15 -1.96
C GLN A 72 -22.22 19.03 -2.98
N ARG A 73 -22.05 18.22 -4.03
CA ARG A 73 -23.07 18.03 -5.08
C ARG A 73 -23.83 16.71 -4.94
N CYS A 74 -23.13 15.58 -4.87
CA CYS A 74 -23.76 14.26 -4.78
C CYS A 74 -23.74 13.66 -3.37
N GLY A 75 -23.13 14.32 -2.38
CA GLY A 75 -23.04 13.82 -1.00
C GLY A 75 -22.07 12.64 -0.82
N THR A 76 -21.48 12.11 -1.89
CA THR A 76 -20.60 10.94 -1.82
C THR A 76 -19.33 11.22 -1.03
N LEU A 77 -18.96 10.28 -0.15
CA LEU A 77 -17.68 10.28 0.55
C LEU A 77 -16.55 9.92 -0.42
N CYS A 78 -15.57 10.81 -0.54
CA CYS A 78 -14.41 10.69 -1.42
C CYS A 78 -13.13 10.63 -0.57
N TYR A 79 -12.07 10.06 -1.14
CA TYR A 79 -10.76 9.99 -0.50
C TYR A 79 -9.76 10.82 -1.29
N ALA A 80 -8.76 11.40 -0.60
CA ALA A 80 -7.58 11.96 -1.24
C ALA A 80 -6.90 10.92 -2.13
N ASP A 81 -6.23 11.39 -3.16
CA ASP A 81 -5.41 10.53 -3.99
C ASP A 81 -4.35 9.83 -3.12
N ALA A 82 -4.32 8.50 -3.19
CA ALA A 82 -3.42 7.67 -2.38
C ALA A 82 -3.03 6.41 -3.18
N PRO A 83 -1.83 5.85 -2.96
CA PRO A 83 -1.32 4.71 -3.74
C PRO A 83 -1.94 3.39 -3.27
N PHE A 84 -3.25 3.25 -3.46
CA PHE A 84 -4.02 2.07 -3.13
C PHE A 84 -4.90 1.72 -4.31
N TYR A 85 -4.90 0.44 -4.67
CA TYR A 85 -5.96 -0.05 -5.54
C TYR A 85 -7.31 -0.04 -4.81
N PRO A 86 -8.42 0.04 -5.55
CA PRO A 86 -9.74 -0.17 -4.97
C PRO A 86 -9.78 -1.49 -4.21
N ASP A 87 -10.40 -1.49 -3.04
CA ASP A 87 -10.64 -2.68 -2.24
C ASP A 87 -9.42 -3.47 -1.77
N THR A 88 -8.20 -2.90 -1.80
CA THR A 88 -7.02 -3.55 -1.21
C THR A 88 -6.77 -3.08 0.22
N ARG A 89 -6.22 -4.00 1.03
CA ARG A 89 -5.85 -3.71 2.43
C ARG A 89 -4.46 -3.07 2.54
N LEU A 90 -3.61 -3.30 1.55
CA LEU A 90 -2.23 -2.81 1.47
C LEU A 90 -2.08 -1.85 0.28
N ALA A 91 -1.03 -1.04 0.33
CA ALA A 91 -0.71 -0.08 -0.73
C ALA A 91 -0.30 -0.79 -2.03
N SER A 92 -0.48 -0.10 -3.16
CA SER A 92 -0.22 -0.64 -4.49
C SER A 92 1.20 -1.20 -4.65
N PRO A 93 2.30 -0.61 -4.13
CA PRO A 93 3.63 -1.19 -4.34
C PRO A 93 3.78 -2.60 -3.72
N VAL A 94 3.06 -2.87 -2.63
CA VAL A 94 3.05 -4.20 -1.99
C VAL A 94 2.17 -5.17 -2.78
N VAL A 95 1.01 -4.70 -3.26
CA VAL A 95 0.12 -5.49 -4.12
C VAL A 95 0.83 -5.87 -5.42
N ASP A 96 1.48 -4.90 -6.06
CA ASP A 96 2.26 -5.07 -7.29
C ASP A 96 3.34 -6.14 -7.12
N LEU A 97 4.12 -6.04 -6.04
CA LEU A 97 5.17 -7.02 -5.74
C LEU A 97 4.59 -8.42 -5.52
N CYS A 98 3.44 -8.54 -4.84
CA CYS A 98 2.77 -9.83 -4.68
C CYS A 98 2.39 -10.45 -6.03
N LEU A 99 1.85 -9.64 -6.94
CA LEU A 99 1.38 -10.08 -8.25
C LEU A 99 2.55 -10.48 -9.16
N LEU A 100 3.60 -9.67 -9.21
CA LEU A 100 4.81 -9.96 -10.00
C LEU A 100 5.48 -11.26 -9.55
N LEU A 101 5.65 -11.46 -8.24
CA LEU A 101 6.22 -12.71 -7.72
C LEU A 101 5.28 -13.90 -7.97
N ALA A 102 3.97 -13.71 -7.87
CA ALA A 102 2.99 -14.77 -8.12
C ALA A 102 2.98 -15.27 -9.59
N GLN A 103 3.48 -14.47 -10.54
CA GLN A 103 3.68 -14.93 -11.92
C GLN A 103 4.83 -15.92 -12.04
N GLN A 104 5.82 -15.86 -11.13
CA GLN A 104 7.04 -16.67 -11.18
C GLN A 104 7.00 -17.87 -10.24
N MET A 105 6.18 -17.84 -9.18
CA MET A 105 6.18 -18.88 -8.16
C MET A 105 4.82 -19.05 -7.47
N PRO A 106 4.54 -20.22 -6.86
CA PRO A 106 3.31 -20.45 -6.11
C PRO A 106 3.15 -19.51 -4.91
N PHE A 107 1.91 -19.19 -4.54
CA PHE A 107 1.59 -18.23 -3.46
C PHE A 107 2.26 -18.51 -2.11
N ASN A 108 2.49 -19.79 -1.78
CA ASN A 108 3.26 -20.18 -0.59
C ASN A 108 4.70 -19.66 -0.65
N GLN A 109 5.35 -19.81 -1.81
CA GLN A 109 6.71 -19.34 -2.02
C GLN A 109 6.74 -17.82 -2.05
N VAL A 110 5.74 -17.16 -2.65
CA VAL A 110 5.63 -15.68 -2.61
C VAL A 110 5.61 -15.17 -1.17
N ALA A 111 4.75 -15.74 -0.32
CA ALA A 111 4.68 -15.35 1.10
C ALA A 111 6.01 -15.55 1.83
N GLN A 112 6.74 -16.63 1.52
CA GLN A 112 8.05 -16.88 2.14
C GLN A 112 9.13 -15.90 1.65
N HIS A 113 9.15 -15.55 0.35
CA HIS A 113 10.09 -14.57 -0.20
C HIS A 113 9.80 -13.17 0.30
N LEU A 114 8.52 -12.77 0.36
CA LEU A 114 8.11 -11.51 0.98
C LEU A 114 8.56 -11.45 2.44
N ARG A 115 8.35 -12.52 3.21
CA ARG A 115 8.80 -12.58 4.61
C ARG A 115 10.33 -12.49 4.73
N ALA A 116 11.07 -13.09 3.80
CA ALA A 116 12.53 -12.97 3.73
C ALA A 116 12.99 -11.55 3.35
N MET A 117 12.19 -10.80 2.58
CA MET A 117 12.35 -9.36 2.34
C MET A 117 11.85 -8.48 3.50
N GLY A 118 11.36 -9.08 4.58
CA GLY A 118 10.81 -8.36 5.73
C GLY A 118 9.38 -7.83 5.51
N ILE A 119 8.65 -8.28 4.49
CA ILE A 119 7.24 -7.93 4.25
C ILE A 119 6.34 -9.09 4.69
N VAL A 120 5.34 -8.80 5.50
CA VAL A 120 4.36 -9.80 5.95
C VAL A 120 3.09 -9.69 5.11
N VAL A 121 2.87 -10.68 4.25
CA VAL A 121 1.61 -10.89 3.54
C VAL A 121 1.27 -12.38 3.57
N ASP A 122 0.06 -12.73 4.00
CA ASP A 122 -0.36 -14.11 4.04
C ASP A 122 -0.73 -14.64 2.65
N ARG A 123 -0.67 -15.97 2.51
CA ARG A 123 -1.01 -16.69 1.27
C ARG A 123 -2.41 -16.36 0.75
N GLY A 124 -3.39 -16.24 1.64
CA GLY A 124 -4.79 -15.97 1.28
C GLY A 124 -4.94 -14.59 0.67
N THR A 125 -4.28 -13.58 1.25
CA THR A 125 -4.23 -12.23 0.70
C THR A 125 -3.55 -12.20 -0.68
N ILE A 126 -2.42 -12.87 -0.86
CA ILE A 126 -1.74 -12.96 -2.16
C ILE A 126 -2.66 -13.61 -3.21
N ARG A 127 -3.32 -14.72 -2.86
CA ARG A 127 -4.28 -15.40 -3.75
C ARG A 127 -5.46 -14.49 -4.11
N ASN A 128 -5.97 -13.71 -3.15
CA ASN A 128 -7.05 -12.75 -3.41
C ASN A 128 -6.60 -11.70 -4.43
N TYR A 129 -5.43 -11.10 -4.24
CA TYR A 129 -4.88 -10.16 -5.22
C TYR A 129 -4.72 -10.83 -6.59
N ALA A 130 -4.11 -12.01 -6.67
CA ALA A 130 -3.92 -12.71 -7.94
C ALA A 130 -5.22 -13.12 -8.66
N SER A 131 -6.38 -13.09 -7.98
CA SER A 131 -7.68 -13.37 -8.59
C SER A 131 -8.35 -12.15 -9.24
N ARG A 132 -7.72 -10.98 -9.15
CA ARG A 132 -8.24 -9.70 -9.62
C ARG A 132 -7.36 -9.16 -10.74
N ASP A 133 -7.94 -8.34 -11.61
CA ASP A 133 -7.21 -7.59 -12.63
C ASP A 133 -6.80 -6.22 -12.10
N PHE A 134 -5.51 -5.91 -12.22
CA PHE A 134 -4.91 -4.62 -11.84
C PHE A 134 -4.20 -3.96 -13.02
N GLY A 135 -4.33 -4.53 -14.23
CA GLY A 135 -3.62 -4.09 -15.43
C GLY A 135 -2.14 -4.47 -15.44
N THR A 136 -1.42 -3.93 -16.42
CA THR A 136 0.03 -4.15 -16.56
C THR A 136 0.79 -3.39 -15.49
N ILE A 137 1.58 -4.12 -14.69
CA ILE A 137 2.43 -3.56 -13.64
C ILE A 137 3.82 -3.27 -14.22
N PRO A 138 4.28 -2.01 -14.28
CA PRO A 138 5.64 -1.70 -14.68
C PRO A 138 6.65 -2.29 -13.70
N ALA A 139 7.58 -3.10 -14.20
CA ALA A 139 8.55 -3.81 -13.38
C ALA A 139 9.91 -3.87 -14.06
N THR A 140 10.95 -4.09 -13.26
CA THR A 140 12.29 -4.43 -13.75
C THR A 140 12.85 -5.61 -12.97
N GLU A 141 13.73 -6.37 -13.58
CA GLU A 141 14.43 -7.44 -12.89
C GLU A 141 15.61 -6.87 -12.10
N LEU A 142 15.66 -7.19 -10.81
CA LEU A 142 16.76 -6.83 -9.93
C LEU A 142 17.06 -8.02 -9.02
N PHE A 143 18.32 -8.47 -9.01
CA PHE A 143 18.76 -9.62 -8.23
C PHE A 143 17.96 -10.92 -8.49
N GLY A 144 17.44 -11.11 -9.72
CA GLY A 144 16.62 -12.27 -10.08
C GLY A 144 15.16 -12.18 -9.63
N PHE A 145 14.71 -11.01 -9.15
CA PHE A 145 13.32 -10.75 -8.78
C PHE A 145 12.72 -9.67 -9.68
N LEU A 146 11.46 -9.86 -10.10
CA LEU A 146 10.69 -8.78 -10.71
C LEU A 146 10.20 -7.83 -9.61
N LEU A 147 10.73 -6.61 -9.63
CA LEU A 147 10.36 -5.56 -8.69
C LEU A 147 9.53 -4.49 -9.39
N PRO A 148 8.43 -4.02 -8.77
CA PRO A 148 7.62 -2.97 -9.35
C PRO A 148 8.37 -1.64 -9.32
N LEU A 149 8.26 -0.86 -10.40
CA LEU A 149 8.91 0.44 -10.50
C LEU A 149 8.45 1.39 -9.39
N SER A 150 7.19 1.27 -8.94
CA SER A 150 6.64 2.02 -7.81
C SER A 150 7.47 1.85 -6.53
N LEU A 151 7.93 0.63 -6.24
CA LEU A 151 8.78 0.32 -5.09
C LEU A 151 10.22 0.81 -5.28
N LEU A 152 10.76 0.68 -6.50
CA LEU A 152 12.11 1.15 -6.81
C LEU A 152 12.23 2.66 -6.76
N ASN A 153 11.25 3.39 -7.30
CA ASN A 153 11.19 4.83 -7.22
C ASN A 153 11.14 5.29 -5.77
N LEU A 154 10.28 4.67 -4.93
CA LEU A 154 10.26 4.94 -3.49
C LEU A 154 11.63 4.73 -2.86
N ALA A 155 12.32 3.63 -3.17
CA ALA A 155 13.67 3.40 -2.68
C ALA A 155 14.64 4.50 -3.11
N THR A 156 14.64 4.90 -4.38
CA THR A 156 15.49 5.99 -4.88
C THR A 156 15.21 7.31 -4.17
N PHE A 157 13.94 7.63 -3.90
CA PHE A 157 13.56 8.83 -3.14
C PHE A 157 14.09 8.81 -1.70
N THR A 158 14.25 7.63 -1.09
CA THR A 158 14.79 7.52 0.26
C THR A 158 16.30 7.67 0.33
N LEU A 159 17.04 7.21 -0.68
CA LEU A 159 18.51 7.22 -0.70
C LEU A 159 19.10 8.64 -0.79
N GLY A 160 18.37 9.59 -1.37
CA GLY A 160 18.83 10.97 -1.59
C GLY A 160 18.40 11.98 -0.52
N ARG A 161 17.68 11.58 0.55
CA ARG A 161 17.09 12.52 1.53
C ARG A 161 17.85 12.57 2.85
N GLU A 162 18.25 13.78 3.24
CA GLU A 162 18.57 14.09 4.64
C GLU A 162 17.28 14.28 5.45
N ARG A 163 16.83 13.23 6.16
CA ARG A 163 15.87 13.24 7.29
C ARG A 163 14.51 13.97 7.13
N ARG A 164 14.15 14.49 5.95
CA ARG A 164 12.85 15.14 5.72
C ARG A 164 11.75 14.10 5.46
N PRO A 165 10.58 14.22 6.13
CA PRO A 165 9.42 13.40 5.80
C PRO A 165 9.06 13.50 4.32
N ILE A 166 8.58 12.40 3.73
CA ILE A 166 8.09 12.36 2.35
C ILE A 166 6.75 13.09 2.29
N ALA A 167 6.59 14.03 1.36
CA ALA A 167 5.30 14.66 1.12
C ALA A 167 4.37 13.70 0.37
N GLY A 168 3.06 13.72 0.66
CA GLY A 168 2.10 12.82 0.01
C GLY A 168 2.13 12.88 -1.52
N ALA A 169 2.25 14.08 -2.10
CA ALA A 169 2.38 14.28 -3.54
C ALA A 169 3.65 13.62 -4.13
N GLU A 170 4.78 13.68 -3.43
CA GLU A 170 6.03 13.03 -3.87
C GLU A 170 5.89 11.50 -3.80
N ALA A 171 5.28 10.98 -2.74
CA ALA A 171 5.00 9.55 -2.62
C ALA A 171 4.05 9.04 -3.70
N LEU A 172 3.03 9.82 -4.06
CA LEU A 172 2.12 9.50 -5.17
C LEU A 172 2.88 9.42 -6.48
N ALA A 173 3.68 10.43 -6.80
CA ALA A 173 4.49 10.46 -8.02
C ALA A 173 5.44 9.25 -8.08
N ALA A 174 6.10 8.92 -6.97
CA ALA A 174 6.97 7.75 -6.86
C ALA A 174 6.23 6.45 -7.16
N CYS A 175 5.00 6.31 -6.64
CA CYS A 175 4.16 5.14 -6.86
C CYS A 175 3.55 5.07 -8.27
N GLY A 176 3.81 6.05 -9.14
CA GLY A 176 3.24 6.13 -10.49
C GLY A 176 1.80 6.64 -10.52
N PHE A 177 1.39 7.41 -9.50
CA PHE A 177 0.06 8.00 -9.40
C PHE A 177 -0.01 9.46 -9.89
N PRO A 178 -1.13 9.87 -10.52
CA PRO A 178 -2.28 9.04 -10.86
C PRO A 178 -1.90 8.07 -11.98
N SER A 179 -2.21 6.79 -11.80
CA SER A 179 -2.06 5.81 -12.88
C SER A 179 -2.89 6.34 -14.05
N ALA A 180 -2.26 6.61 -15.19
CA ALA A 180 -2.95 7.06 -16.39
C ALA A 180 -4.08 6.07 -16.70
N GLY A 181 -5.31 6.47 -16.40
CA GLY A 181 -6.46 5.55 -16.34
C GLY A 181 -7.12 5.58 -14.97
N ARG A 182 -7.91 6.63 -14.71
CA ARG A 182 -9.07 6.51 -13.85
C ARG A 182 -10.03 5.51 -14.52
N ALA A 183 -9.75 4.21 -14.34
CA ALA A 183 -10.80 3.22 -14.49
C ALA A 183 -11.86 3.62 -13.45
N ALA A 184 -13.05 3.95 -13.95
CA ALA A 184 -14.18 4.44 -13.19
C ALA A 184 -14.36 3.66 -11.88
N PRO A 185 -14.88 4.29 -10.81
CA PRO A 185 -15.34 3.53 -9.67
C PRO A 185 -16.37 2.53 -10.19
N HIS A 186 -16.02 1.24 -10.17
CA HIS A 186 -17.01 0.19 -10.34
C HIS A 186 -18.05 0.40 -9.24
N ASP A 187 -19.30 0.61 -9.63
CA ASP A 187 -20.46 0.42 -8.76
C ASP A 187 -20.35 -0.97 -8.14
N GLY A 188 -20.14 -1.04 -6.82
CA GLY A 188 -19.80 -2.30 -6.18
C GLY A 188 -19.72 -2.27 -4.67
N GLY A 189 -20.83 -1.91 -4.00
CA GLY A 189 -21.09 -2.25 -2.60
C GLY A 189 -20.74 -1.16 -1.57
N ALA A 190 -21.58 -1.04 -0.54
CA ALA A 190 -21.50 -0.02 0.50
C ALA A 190 -20.13 -0.03 1.22
N PRO A 191 -19.40 1.10 1.25
CA PRO A 191 -18.15 1.24 2.00
C PRO A 191 -18.32 1.06 3.52
N GLU A 192 -19.55 1.20 4.03
CA GLU A 192 -19.87 1.33 5.45
C GLU A 192 -19.53 0.08 6.29
N GLU A 193 -19.83 -1.14 5.83
CA GLU A 193 -19.55 -2.36 6.60
C GLU A 193 -18.04 -2.64 6.72
N ARG A 194 -17.26 -2.28 5.69
CA ARG A 194 -15.82 -2.48 5.67
C ARG A 194 -15.08 -1.42 6.49
N ASP A 195 -15.63 -0.22 6.52
CA ASP A 195 -15.15 0.86 7.39
C ASP A 195 -15.26 0.49 8.86
N GLN A 196 -16.38 -0.11 9.25
CA GLN A 196 -16.59 -0.62 10.61
C GLN A 196 -15.59 -1.71 11.00
N ARG A 197 -15.28 -2.66 10.10
CA ARG A 197 -14.32 -3.74 10.40
C ARG A 197 -12.89 -3.23 10.58
N ASN A 198 -12.45 -2.29 9.76
CA ASN A 198 -11.12 -1.67 9.92
C ASN A 198 -11.05 -0.81 11.19
N GLU A 199 -12.12 -0.08 11.53
CA GLU A 199 -12.20 0.68 12.79
C GLU A 199 -12.20 -0.21 14.04
N GLN A 200 -12.84 -1.39 13.96
CA GLN A 200 -12.79 -2.40 15.02
C GLN A 200 -11.38 -2.99 15.18
N GLU A 201 -10.74 -3.41 14.09
CA GLU A 201 -9.34 -3.89 14.12
C GLU A 201 -8.39 -2.80 14.67
N GLU A 202 -8.58 -1.53 14.31
CA GLU A 202 -7.77 -0.42 14.83
C GLU A 202 -8.04 -0.14 16.33
N LYS A 203 -9.29 -0.27 16.79
CA LYS A 203 -9.63 -0.16 18.22
C LYS A 203 -9.08 -1.33 19.04
N GLU A 204 -9.07 -2.54 18.49
CA GLU A 204 -8.50 -3.73 19.13
C GLU A 204 -6.98 -3.65 19.21
N GLU A 205 -6.30 -3.24 18.14
CA GLU A 205 -4.85 -3.00 18.13
C GLU A 205 -4.45 -1.91 19.13
N ARG A 206 -5.15 -0.77 19.16
CA ARG A 206 -4.89 0.31 20.14
C ARG A 206 -5.12 -0.13 21.58
N LYS A 207 -6.03 -1.09 21.82
CA LYS A 207 -6.24 -1.68 23.16
C LYS A 207 -5.10 -2.63 23.53
N ALA A 208 -4.66 -3.47 22.58
CA ALA A 208 -3.53 -4.39 22.79
C ALA A 208 -2.20 -3.65 23.03
N GLU A 209 -1.99 -2.52 22.37
CA GLU A 209 -0.77 -1.69 22.52
C GLU A 209 -0.76 -0.87 23.83
N ARG A 210 -1.94 -0.59 24.42
CA ARG A 210 -2.08 0.10 25.73
C ARG A 210 -2.02 -0.85 26.94
N GLN A 211 -2.07 -2.16 26.72
CA GLN A 211 -2.01 -3.19 27.77
C GLN A 211 -0.64 -3.87 27.88
N ARG A 212 0.34 -3.41 27.10
CA ARG A 212 1.77 -3.77 27.21
C ARG A 212 2.53 -2.63 27.87
#